data_AF-A0A1E8CXI8-F1
#
_entry.id   AF-A0A1E8CXI8-F1
#
_cell.length_a   1.000
_cell.length_b   1.000
_cell.length_c   1.000
_cell.angle_alpha   90.00
_cell.angle_beta   90.00
_cell.angle_gamma   90.00
#
_symmetry.space_group_name_H-M   'P 1'
#
loop_
_entity.id
_entity.type
_entity.pdbx_description
1 polymer ?
#
loop_
_entity_poly.entity_id
_entity_poly.type
_entity_poly.pdbx_seq_one_letter_code
_entity_poly.pdbx_strand_id
1 'polypeptide(L)'
;MTREQLAHILRAAASVAHDNHVIVVGSQAILGTYDEDGLPEPAHASIEADVFFTNDPHLTKTDTVDGALGEDSPFHEMYRYYAQGVDVTTATVRRVC
;
A
#
# COMPACT_ATOMS: atom_id res chain seq x y z
N MET A 1 10.51 -4.01 0.55
CA MET A 1 10.32 -3.39 -0.76
C MET A 1 11.19 -2.15 -0.84
N THR A 2 11.52 -1.72 -2.05
CA THR A 2 12.20 -0.46 -2.33
C THR A 2 11.19 0.66 -2.58
N ARG A 3 11.65 1.90 -2.58
CA ARG A 3 10.88 3.09 -2.94
C ARG A 3 10.39 3.05 -4.38
N GLU A 4 11.19 2.49 -5.30
CA GLU A 4 10.75 2.28 -6.68
C GLU A 4 9.58 1.29 -6.77
N GLN A 5 9.61 0.22 -5.95
CA GLN A 5 8.52 -0.75 -5.87
C GLN A 5 7.25 -0.11 -5.26
N LEU A 6 7.40 0.71 -4.21
CA LEU A 6 6.28 1.49 -3.66
C LEU A 6 5.72 2.47 -4.71
N ALA A 7 6.56 3.17 -5.45
CA ALA A 7 6.12 4.07 -6.53
C ALA A 7 5.44 3.31 -7.68
N HIS A 8 5.80 2.04 -7.91
CA HIS A 8 5.08 1.19 -8.84
C HIS A 8 3.70 0.83 -8.32
N ILE A 9 3.58 0.41 -7.04
CA ILE A 9 2.30 0.18 -6.37
C ILE A 9 1.38 1.40 -6.50
N LEU A 10 1.88 2.61 -6.19
CA LEU A 10 1.06 3.83 -6.24
C LEU A 10 0.52 4.14 -7.63
N ARG A 11 1.35 3.98 -8.67
CA ARG A 11 0.91 4.17 -10.06
C ARG A 11 -0.12 3.13 -10.48
N ALA A 12 0.10 1.87 -10.09
CA ALA A 12 -0.84 0.78 -10.38
C ALA A 12 -2.18 0.99 -9.65
N ALA A 13 -2.15 1.30 -8.36
CA ALA A 13 -3.33 1.54 -7.54
C ALA A 13 -4.14 2.72 -8.08
N ALA A 14 -3.49 3.83 -8.45
CA ALA A 14 -4.17 4.97 -9.05
C ALA A 14 -4.83 4.63 -10.39
N SER A 15 -4.18 3.79 -11.20
CA SER A 15 -4.74 3.32 -12.47
C SER A 15 -5.95 2.39 -12.27
N VAL A 16 -5.90 1.50 -11.28
CA VAL A 16 -6.97 0.53 -10.97
C VAL A 16 -8.18 1.24 -10.36
N ALA A 17 -7.96 2.14 -9.40
CA ALA A 17 -9.02 2.87 -8.70
C ALA A 17 -9.58 4.06 -9.51
N HIS A 18 -8.94 4.41 -10.62
CA HIS A 18 -9.20 5.65 -11.37
C HIS A 18 -9.16 6.90 -10.47
N ASP A 19 -8.25 6.90 -9.49
CA ASP A 19 -8.12 7.96 -8.49
C ASP A 19 -6.64 8.18 -8.14
N ASN A 20 -6.16 9.40 -8.32
CA ASN A 20 -4.77 9.76 -8.04
C ASN A 20 -4.53 10.09 -6.56
N HIS A 21 -5.58 10.17 -5.73
CA HIS A 21 -5.48 10.45 -4.30
C HIS A 21 -5.30 9.14 -3.51
N VAL A 22 -4.16 8.48 -3.73
CA VAL A 22 -3.74 7.28 -3.00
C VAL A 22 -2.99 7.67 -1.74
N ILE A 23 -3.41 7.15 -0.58
CA ILE A 23 -2.72 7.33 0.70
C ILE A 23 -2.01 6.03 1.06
N VAL A 24 -0.73 6.10 1.41
CA VAL A 24 0.03 5.00 2.03
C VAL A 24 -0.03 5.17 3.54
N VAL A 25 -0.37 4.09 4.24
CA VAL A 25 -0.31 4.03 5.70
C VAL A 25 0.62 2.89 6.16
N GLY A 26 0.78 2.73 7.46
CA GLY A 26 1.60 1.66 8.03
C GLY A 26 3.10 1.89 7.87
N SER A 27 3.86 0.80 7.99
CA SER A 27 5.33 0.81 8.01
C SER A 27 5.93 1.36 6.71
N GLN A 28 5.27 1.15 5.56
CA GLN A 28 5.80 1.52 4.26
C GLN A 28 5.67 3.01 3.92
N ALA A 29 4.92 3.79 4.71
CA ALA A 29 4.91 5.24 4.60
C ALA A 29 6.30 5.87 4.83
N ILE A 30 7.21 5.16 5.52
CA ILE A 30 8.58 5.63 5.77
C ILE A 30 9.38 5.82 4.47
N LEU A 31 9.14 4.98 3.45
CA LEU A 31 9.80 5.07 2.14
C LEU A 31 9.37 6.31 1.33
N GLY A 32 8.23 6.90 1.68
CA GLY A 32 7.77 8.17 1.12
C GLY A 32 8.30 9.40 1.87
N THR A 33 8.87 9.21 3.06
CA THR A 33 9.24 10.30 3.97
C THR A 33 10.73 10.63 3.93
N TYR A 34 11.58 9.63 3.67
CA TYR A 34 13.05 9.77 3.63
C TYR A 34 13.61 9.27 2.31
N ASP A 35 14.76 9.81 1.89
CA ASP A 35 15.54 9.25 0.78
C ASP A 35 16.15 7.90 1.21
N GLU A 36 16.22 6.92 0.28
CA GLU A 36 16.53 5.51 0.59
C GLU A 36 17.88 5.31 1.27
N ASP A 37 18.86 6.19 1.01
CA ASP A 37 20.21 6.13 1.59
C ASP A 37 20.24 6.30 3.12
N GLY A 38 19.14 6.73 3.73
CA GLY A 38 19.01 6.97 5.18
C GLY A 38 18.25 5.90 5.96
N LEU A 39 17.74 4.84 5.31
CA LEU A 39 16.85 3.88 5.96
C LEU A 39 17.57 2.57 6.35
N PRO A 40 17.31 2.04 7.55
CA PRO A 40 17.91 0.78 7.98
C PRO A 40 17.29 -0.39 7.19
N GLU A 41 18.02 -1.49 7.00
CA GLU A 41 17.55 -2.69 6.27
C GLU A 41 16.11 -3.15 6.62
N PRO A 42 15.67 -3.12 7.89
CA PRO A 42 14.30 -3.50 8.25
C PRO A 42 13.20 -2.65 7.58
N ALA A 43 13.48 -1.41 7.17
CA ALA A 43 12.52 -0.57 6.44
C ALA A 43 12.19 -1.14 5.04
N HIS A 44 13.02 -2.04 4.54
CA HIS A 44 12.85 -2.72 3.26
C HIS A 44 12.36 -4.17 3.42
N ALA A 45 12.09 -4.64 4.64
CA ALA A 45 11.74 -6.03 4.88
C ALA A 45 10.31 -6.40 4.42
N SER A 46 9.37 -5.45 4.35
CA SER A 46 7.99 -5.73 3.94
C SER A 46 7.85 -5.89 2.42
N ILE A 47 7.01 -6.82 1.97
CA ILE A 47 6.60 -6.94 0.56
C ILE A 47 5.18 -6.37 0.30
N GLU A 48 4.53 -5.88 1.35
CA GLU A 48 3.16 -5.36 1.37
C GLU A 48 3.16 -3.85 1.62
N ALA A 49 2.32 -3.11 0.88
CA ALA A 49 2.03 -1.69 1.16
C ALA A 49 0.53 -1.48 1.37
N ASP A 50 0.17 -0.89 2.51
CA ASP A 50 -1.21 -0.53 2.84
C ASP A 50 -1.63 0.73 2.08
N VAL A 51 -2.70 0.64 1.29
CA VAL A 51 -3.23 1.74 0.49
C VAL A 51 -4.69 2.05 0.82
N PHE A 52 -5.02 3.34 0.86
CA PHE A 52 -6.34 3.86 1.19
C PHE A 52 -6.76 5.02 0.29
N PHE A 53 -8.06 5.15 0.04
CA PHE A 53 -8.67 6.21 -0.76
C PHE A 53 -9.64 7.05 0.08
N THR A 54 -9.40 8.36 0.16
CA THR A 54 -10.21 9.28 1.01
C THR A 54 -11.65 9.45 0.53
N ASN A 55 -11.88 9.36 -0.78
CA ASN A 55 -13.20 9.47 -1.39
C ASN A 55 -13.71 8.10 -1.83
N ASP A 56 -13.84 7.19 -0.85
CA ASP A 56 -14.32 5.82 -1.04
C ASP A 56 -15.18 5.33 0.14
N PRO A 57 -16.38 5.91 0.36
CA PRO A 57 -17.22 5.59 1.52
C PRO A 57 -17.74 4.15 1.53
N HIS A 58 -17.68 3.45 0.38
CA HIS A 58 -18.14 2.07 0.22
C HIS A 58 -16.98 1.09 -0.01
N LEU A 59 -15.73 1.52 0.18
CA LEU A 59 -14.51 0.72 -0.03
C LEU A 59 -14.40 0.08 -1.42
N THR A 60 -15.13 0.59 -2.41
CA THR A 60 -15.19 0.00 -3.75
C THR A 60 -13.84 0.12 -4.46
N LYS A 61 -13.14 1.24 -4.29
CA LYS A 61 -11.79 1.43 -4.85
C LYS A 61 -10.78 0.57 -4.10
N THR A 62 -10.88 0.57 -2.78
CA THR A 62 -10.05 -0.26 -1.90
C THR A 62 -10.15 -1.74 -2.28
N ASP A 63 -11.37 -2.30 -2.36
CA ASP A 63 -11.62 -3.70 -2.73
C ASP A 63 -11.15 -4.02 -4.16
N THR A 64 -11.32 -3.07 -5.10
CA THR A 64 -10.87 -3.25 -6.48
C THR A 64 -9.34 -3.30 -6.56
N VAL A 65 -8.66 -2.45 -5.79
CA VAL A 65 -7.20 -2.47 -5.70
C VAL A 65 -6.70 -3.75 -5.02
N ASP A 66 -7.34 -4.18 -3.95
CA ASP A 66 -7.01 -5.42 -3.25
C ASP A 66 -7.13 -6.64 -4.18
N GLY A 67 -8.24 -6.76 -4.92
CA GLY A 67 -8.42 -7.85 -5.87
C GLY A 67 -7.44 -7.83 -7.06
N ALA A 68 -6.98 -6.65 -7.47
CA ALA A 68 -6.10 -6.51 -8.63
C ALA A 68 -4.60 -6.58 -8.28
N LEU A 69 -4.23 -6.04 -7.12
CA LEU A 69 -2.84 -5.79 -6.71
C LEU A 69 -2.47 -6.45 -5.38
N GLY A 70 -3.43 -7.06 -4.67
CA GLY A 70 -3.25 -7.67 -3.35
C GLY A 70 -2.60 -9.04 -3.39
N GLU A 71 -2.62 -9.71 -2.23
CA GLU A 71 -2.02 -11.03 -2.06
C GLU A 71 -2.60 -12.03 -3.08
N ASP A 72 -1.74 -12.94 -3.57
CA ASP A 72 -2.04 -13.91 -4.63
C ASP A 72 -2.65 -13.38 -5.95
N SER A 73 -2.67 -12.05 -6.16
CA SER A 73 -3.04 -11.48 -7.45
C SER A 73 -1.99 -11.77 -8.54
N PRO A 74 -2.35 -11.71 -9.83
CA PRO A 74 -1.37 -11.78 -10.92
C PRO A 74 -0.27 -10.72 -10.80
N PHE A 75 -0.59 -9.56 -10.21
CA PHE A 75 0.39 -8.52 -9.91
C PHE A 75 1.41 -9.01 -8.87
N HIS A 76 0.94 -9.58 -7.77
CA HIS A 76 1.80 -10.14 -6.73
C HIS A 76 2.69 -11.27 -7.27
N GLU A 77 2.13 -12.21 -8.03
CA GLU A 77 2.89 -13.30 -8.65
C GLU A 77 4.00 -12.78 -9.58
N MET A 78 3.70 -11.73 -10.33
CA MET A 78 4.61 -11.12 -11.30
C MET A 78 5.73 -10.31 -10.65
N TYR A 79 5.40 -9.48 -9.66
CA TYR A 79 6.33 -8.48 -9.11
C TYR A 79 6.89 -8.84 -7.73
N ARG A 80 6.31 -9.81 -7.02
CA ARG A 80 6.72 -10.28 -5.67
C ARG A 80 6.56 -9.25 -4.55
N TYR A 81 5.75 -8.23 -4.79
CA TYR A 81 5.23 -7.29 -3.80
C TYR A 81 3.80 -6.92 -4.20
N TYR A 82 3.01 -6.47 -3.23
CA TYR A 82 1.58 -6.27 -3.41
C TYR A 82 1.06 -5.09 -2.59
N ALA A 83 -0.14 -4.64 -2.96
CA ALA A 83 -0.84 -3.55 -2.28
C ALA A 83 -2.06 -4.12 -1.55
N GLN A 84 -2.16 -3.87 -0.25
CA GLN A 84 -3.33 -4.28 0.52
C GLN A 84 -4.28 -3.10 0.63
N GLY A 85 -5.53 -3.31 0.22
CA GLY A 85 -6.58 -2.32 0.42
C GLY A 85 -6.96 -2.24 1.91
N VAL A 86 -6.80 -1.07 2.53
CA VAL A 86 -7.17 -0.86 3.94
C VAL A 86 -8.24 0.21 4.11
N ASP A 87 -8.88 0.24 5.28
CA ASP A 87 -9.92 1.19 5.63
C ASP A 87 -9.49 2.13 6.79
N VAL A 88 -10.28 3.18 7.05
CA VAL A 88 -9.97 4.21 8.07
C VAL A 88 -9.83 3.63 9.48
N THR A 89 -10.48 2.49 9.75
CA THR A 89 -10.45 1.78 11.04
C THR A 89 -9.25 0.84 11.19
N THR A 90 -8.55 0.53 10.10
CA THR A 90 -7.35 -0.34 10.11
C THR A 90 -6.22 0.28 10.94
N ALA A 91 -6.17 1.60 11.08
CA ALA A 91 -5.25 2.32 11.98
C ALA A 91 -5.70 2.36 13.46
N THR A 92 -6.49 1.39 13.94
CA THR A 92 -6.76 1.25 15.38
C THR A 92 -5.69 0.40 16.03
N VAL A 93 -4.74 1.05 16.71
CA VAL A 93 -3.87 0.36 17.69
C VAL A 93 -4.77 -0.38 18.68
N ARG A 94 -4.70 -1.71 18.70
CA ARG A 94 -5.36 -2.52 19.72
C ARG A 94 -4.78 -2.11 21.07
N ARG A 95 -5.52 -1.33 21.85
CA ARG A 95 -5.22 -1.11 23.27
C ARG A 95 -5.29 -2.47 23.96
N VAL A 96 -4.14 -3.05 24.22
CA VAL A 96 -4.03 -4.19 25.15
C VAL A 96 -4.20 -3.60 26.54
N CYS A 97 -5.28 -3.98 27.22
CA CYS A 97 -5.50 -3.70 28.63
C CYS A 97 -4.53 -4.50 29.50
#